data_AF-F4QRX2-F1
#
_entry.id   AF-F4QRX2-F1
#
_cell.length_a   1.000
_cell.length_b   1.000
_cell.length_c   1.000
_cell.angle_alpha   90.00
_cell.angle_beta   90.00
_cell.angle_gamma   90.00
#
_symmetry.space_group_name_H-M   'P 1'
#
loop_
_entity.id
_entity.type
_entity.pdbx_description
1 polymer ?
#
loop_
_entity_poly.entity_id
_entity_poly.type
_entity_poly.pdbx_seq_one_letter_code
_entity_poly.pdbx_strand_id
1 'polypeptide(L)' 'MGIDEDPATGSMHCMLTPLYHRLTGRSVFNFYQAHPKRGAEIQGELAGNRVLLRGHAVTVVRAELVL' A
#
# COMPACT_ATOMS: atom_id res chain seq x y z
N MET A 1 -11.44 -6.94 13.12
CA MET A 1 -11.63 -6.92 11.65
C MET A 1 -11.92 -8.34 11.24
N GLY A 2 -13.12 -8.64 10.76
CA GLY A 2 -13.57 -10.01 10.45
C GLY A 2 -13.03 -10.55 9.12
N ILE A 3 -11.73 -10.40 8.87
CA ILE A 3 -11.04 -10.91 7.69
C ILE A 3 -9.77 -11.64 8.14
N ASP A 4 -9.41 -12.73 7.46
CA ASP A 4 -8.22 -13.52 7.79
C ASP A 4 -6.94 -12.78 7.39
N GLU A 5 -6.90 -12.25 6.17
CA GLU A 5 -5.78 -11.47 5.64
C GLU A 5 -6.29 -10.43 4.63
N ASP A 6 -5.81 -9.19 4.75
CA ASP A 6 -6.09 -8.14 3.76
C ASP A 6 -5.08 -8.23 2.60
N PRO A 7 -5.52 -8.30 1.33
CA PRO A 7 -4.62 -8.42 0.19
C PRO A 7 -3.66 -7.24 -0.02
N ALA A 8 -4.04 -6.03 0.41
CA ALA A 8 -3.28 -4.81 0.17
C ALA A 8 -3.60 -3.73 1.23
N THR A 9 -2.80 -3.67 2.28
CA THR A 9 -3.03 -2.80 3.45
C THR A 9 -2.22 -1.52 3.33
N GLY A 10 -2.79 -0.51 2.68
CA GLY A 10 -2.11 0.79 2.48
C GLY A 10 -1.71 1.47 3.80
N SER A 11 -2.54 1.43 4.83
CA SER A 11 -2.26 2.05 6.13
C SER A 11 -1.01 1.49 6.81
N MET A 12 -0.70 0.20 6.62
CA MET A 12 0.52 -0.42 7.13
C MET A 12 1.77 0.26 6.56
N HIS A 13 1.73 0.63 5.28
CA HIS A 13 2.85 1.24 4.57
C HIS A 13 3.14 2.67 5.04
N CYS A 14 2.15 3.37 5.60
CA CYS A 14 2.36 4.65 6.30
C CYS A 14 3.24 4.50 7.55
N MET A 15 3.27 3.33 8.17
CA MET A 15 4.14 3.03 9.33
C MET A 15 5.49 2.44 8.90
N LEU A 16 5.50 1.57 7.87
CA LEU A 16 6.72 0.93 7.38
C LEU A 16 7.67 1.93 6.72
N THR A 17 7.16 2.86 5.92
CA THR A 17 7.98 3.85 5.21
C THR A 17 8.90 4.65 6.16
N PRO A 18 8.40 5.31 7.23
CA PRO A 18 9.26 6.01 8.17
C PRO A 18 10.14 5.08 9.02
N LEU A 19 9.71 3.84 9.29
CA LEU A 19 10.55 2.84 9.95
C LEU A 19 11.79 2.52 9.12
N TYR A 20 11.60 2.14 7.84
CA TYR A 20 12.71 1.80 6.95
C TYR A 20 13.55 3.02 6.56
N HIS A 21 12.96 4.22 6.53
CA HIS A 21 13.74 5.46 6.41
C HIS A 21 14.76 5.60 7.55
N ARG A 22 14.35 5.41 8.81
CA ARG A 22 15.28 5.47 9.95
C ARG A 22 16.37 4.40 9.88
N LEU A 23 16.07 3.23 9.33
CA LEU A 23 17.01 2.13 9.24
C LEU A 23 18.01 2.25 8.07
N THR A 24 17.60 2.88 6.97
CA THR A 24 18.36 2.83 5.71
C THR A 24 18.77 4.20 5.16
N GLY A 25 18.20 5.29 5.70
CA GLY A 25 18.37 6.65 5.20
C GLY A 25 17.65 6.94 3.88
N ARG A 26 17.00 5.95 3.24
CA ARG A 26 16.27 6.14 1.98
C ARG A 26 14.90 6.76 2.23
N SER A 27 14.39 7.51 1.26
CA SER A 27 13.05 8.11 1.37
C SER A 27 12.00 7.41 0.52
N VAL A 28 12.39 6.62 -0.48
CA VAL A 28 11.48 5.89 -1.38
C VAL A 28 11.73 4.39 -1.25
N PHE A 29 10.65 3.63 -1.09
CA PHE A 29 10.67 2.18 -0.90
C PHE A 29 9.61 1.53 -1.77
N ASN A 30 9.98 0.42 -2.42
CA ASN A 30 9.03 -0.46 -3.08
C ASN A 30 8.81 -1.66 -2.16
N PHE A 31 7.56 -1.88 -1.78
CA PHE A 31 7.11 -2.98 -0.93
C PHE A 31 6.31 -3.98 -1.76
N TYR A 32 6.42 -5.25 -1.37
CA TYR A 32 5.56 -6.32 -1.88
C TYR A 32 4.79 -6.94 -0.71
N GLN A 33 3.47 -6.77 -0.70
CA GLN A 33 2.58 -7.40 0.27
C GLN A 33 2.18 -8.78 -0.25
N ALA A 34 2.73 -9.83 0.37
CA ALA A 34 2.72 -11.20 -0.14
C ALA A 34 1.46 -12.00 0.22
N HIS A 35 0.27 -11.44 0.00
CA HIS A 35 -0.97 -12.20 0.19
C HIS A 35 -1.05 -13.38 -0.80
N PRO A 36 -1.38 -14.61 -0.34
CA PRO A 36 -1.14 -15.86 -1.08
C PRO A 36 -1.82 -15.98 -2.44
N LYS A 37 -2.88 -15.21 -2.70
CA LYS A 37 -3.66 -15.25 -3.96
C LYS A 37 -3.70 -13.96 -4.78
N ARG A 38 -3.30 -12.82 -4.21
CA ARG A 38 -3.54 -11.49 -4.81
C ARG A 38 -2.32 -10.61 -4.64
N GLY A 39 -2.03 -10.23 -3.41
CA GLY A 39 -0.91 -9.35 -3.05
C GLY A 39 -1.00 -7.97 -3.68
N ALA A 40 0.00 -7.15 -3.38
CA ALA A 40 0.16 -5.84 -4.01
C ALA A 40 1.62 -5.38 -3.99
N GLU A 41 2.02 -4.70 -5.07
CA GLU A 41 3.20 -3.84 -5.09
C GLU A 41 2.78 -2.42 -4.70
N ILE A 42 3.42 -1.89 -3.65
CA ILE A 42 3.11 -0.56 -3.10
C ILE A 42 4.42 0.20 -2.96
N GLN A 43 4.51 1.37 -3.57
CA GLN A 43 5.60 2.31 -3.31
C GLN A 43 5.20 3.24 -2.17
N GLY A 44 6.07 3.38 -1.18
CA GLY A 44 5.98 4.39 -0.13
C GLY A 44 7.10 5.41 -0.24
N GLU A 45 6.76 6.68 -0.17
CA GLU A 45 7.71 7.79 -0.13
C GLU A 45 7.48 8.65 1.11
N LEU A 46 8.53 8.84 1.92
CA LEU A 46 8.50 9.79 3.04
C LEU A 46 8.72 11.21 2.50
N ALA A 47 7.66 12.02 2.55
CA ALA A 47 7.64 13.42 2.12
C ALA A 47 7.37 14.32 3.33
N GLY A 48 8.45 14.69 4.04
CA GLY A 48 8.35 15.45 5.29
C GLY A 48 7.63 14.67 6.39
N ASN A 49 6.48 15.18 6.85
CA ASN A 49 5.64 14.52 7.86
C ASN A 49 4.53 13.63 7.27
N ARG A 50 4.56 13.36 5.96
CA ARG A 50 3.57 12.54 5.26
C ARG A 50 4.23 11.38 4.52
N VAL A 51 3.45 10.33 4.27
CA VAL A 51 3.82 9.24 3.38
C VAL A 51 2.93 9.30 2.15
N LEU A 52 3.55 9.37 0.97
CA LEU A 52 2.86 9.22 -0.31
C LEU A 52 2.87 7.73 -0.68
N LEU A 53 1.70 7.18 -0.94
CA LEU A 53 1.54 5.80 -1.40
C LEU A 53 1.18 5.78 -2.89
N ARG A 54 1.85 4.93 -3.65
CA ARG A 54 1.57 4.70 -5.07
C ARG A 54 1.43 3.21 -5.34
N GLY A 55 0.53 2.87 -6.25
CA GLY A 55 0.30 1.50 -6.69
C GLY A 55 -0.45 1.50 -8.02
N HIS A 56 -0.36 0.39 -8.75
CA HIS A 56 -1.09 0.23 -10.00
C HIS A 56 -2.53 -0.21 -9.72
N ALA A 57 -3.49 0.40 -10.43
CA ALA A 57 -4.91 0.07 -10.31
C ALA A 57 -5.44 -0.48 -11.65
N VAL A 58 -6.39 -1.42 -11.56
CA VAL A 58 -7.08 -2.00 -12.72
C VAL A 58 -8.58 -1.86 -12.50
N THR A 59 -9.30 -1.37 -13.50
CA THR A 59 -10.77 -1.38 -13.48
C THR A 59 -11.25 -2.80 -13.78
N VAL A 60 -11.88 -3.46 -12.82
CA VAL A 60 -12.39 -4.83 -12.97
C VAL A 60 -13.84 -4.84 -13.45
N VAL A 61 -14.66 -3.93 -12.93
CA VAL A 61 -16.08 -3.77 -13.29
C VAL A 61 -16.43 -2.29 -13.35
N ARG A 62 -17.30 -1.91 -14.28
CA ARG A 62 -17.99 -0.63 -14.32
C ARG A 62 -19.48 -0.92 -14.41
N ALA A 63 -20.28 -0.27 -13.56
CA ALA A 63 -21.73 -0.44 -13.53
C ALA A 63 -22.41 0.87 -13.09
N GLU A 64 -23.70 0.98 -13.35
CA GLU A 64 -24.56 2.08 -12.89
C GLU A 64 -25.50 1.56 -11.79
N LEU A 65 -25.62 2.31 -10.70
CA LEU A 65 -26.62 2.03 -9.66
C LEU A 65 -27.88 2.81 -10.01
N VAL A 66 -28.96 2.09 -10.34
CA VAL A 66 -30.30 2.67 -10.53
C VAL A 66 -31.09 2.42 -9.24
N LEU A 67 -31.68 3.47 -8.70
CA LEU A 67 -32.49 3.46 -7.47
C LEU A 67 -33.97 3.24 -7.78
#